data_AF-A0A5K0X9J7-F1
#
_entry.id   AF-A0A5K0X9J7-F1
#
_cell.length_a   1.000
_cell.length_b   1.000
_cell.length_c   1.000
_cell.angle_alpha   90.00
_cell.angle_beta   90.00
_cell.angle_gamma   90.00
#
_symmetry.space_group_name_H-M   'P 1'
#
loop_
_entity.id
_entity.type
_entity.pdbx_description
1 polymer ?
#
loop_
_entity_poly.entity_id
_entity_poly.type
_entity_poly.pdbx_seq_one_letter_code
_entity_poly.pdbx_strand_id
1 'polypeptide(L)' 'MSRHRSKPNILVTGTPGTGKTTTCSLLSEATNFRHINVGEVAKEKNLYDGWDEKLECHVIDEDA' A
#
# COMPACT_ATOMS: atom_id res chain seq x y z
N MET A 1 -25.50 -0.48 -12.91
CA MET A 1 -25.85 -1.20 -11.67
C MET A 1 -24.74 -0.99 -10.66
N SER A 2 -24.99 -0.23 -9.59
CA SER A 2 -24.02 -0.04 -8.51
C SER A 2 -23.87 -1.34 -7.72
N ARG A 3 -22.69 -1.98 -7.81
CA ARG A 3 -22.35 -3.13 -6.96
C ARG A 3 -22.24 -2.64 -5.52
N HIS A 4 -23.26 -2.88 -4.70
CA HIS A 4 -23.18 -2.66 -3.26
C HIS A 4 -22.07 -3.54 -2.68
N ARG A 5 -20.95 -2.91 -2.29
CA ARG A 5 -19.88 -3.60 -1.58
C ARG A 5 -20.34 -3.88 -0.16
N SER A 6 -20.29 -5.13 0.27
CA SER A 6 -20.62 -5.53 1.65
C SER A 6 -19.55 -5.15 2.67
N LYS A 7 -18.34 -4.80 2.21
CA LYS A 7 -17.21 -4.42 3.05
C LYS A 7 -16.55 -3.13 2.52
N PRO A 8 -16.09 -2.23 3.41
CA PRO A 8 -15.36 -1.03 3.03
C PRO A 8 -13.98 -1.35 2.45
N ASN A 9 -13.36 -0.36 1.82
CA ASN A 9 -11.91 -0.34 1.58
C ASN A 9 -11.29 0.63 2.60
N ILE A 10 -10.13 0.27 3.13
CA ILE A 10 -9.45 1.05 4.17
C ILE A 10 -8.07 1.43 3.64
N LEU A 11 -7.76 2.73 3.65
CA LEU A 11 -6.43 3.25 3.36
C LEU A 11 -5.75 3.60 4.68
N VAL A 12 -4.57 3.03 4.92
CA VAL A 12 -3.74 3.34 6.08
C VAL A 12 -2.50 4.07 5.60
N THR A 13 -2.36 5.32 6.01
CA THR A 13 -1.23 6.20 5.65
C THR A 13 -0.58 6.81 6.88
N GLY A 14 0.56 7.47 6.71
CA GLY A 14 1.38 8.03 7.77
C GLY A 14 2.87 7.93 7.45
N THR A 15 3.70 8.66 8.19
CA THR A 15 5.15 8.70 7.97
C THR A 15 5.81 7.32 8.10
N PRO A 16 6.93 7.05 7.41
CA PRO A 16 7.68 5.81 7.60
C PRO A 16 8.00 5.55 9.09
N GLY A 17 7.93 4.30 9.53
CA GLY A 17 8.20 3.91 10.92
C GLY A 17 7.02 3.99 11.90
N THR A 18 5.86 4.54 11.53
CA THR A 18 4.68 4.66 12.45
C THR A 18 3.91 3.35 12.71
N GLY A 19 4.37 2.22 12.18
CA GLY A 19 3.75 0.91 12.45
C GLY A 19 2.60 0.49 11.52
N LYS A 20 2.37 1.20 10.40
CA LYS A 20 1.29 0.92 9.44
C LYS A 20 1.21 -0.56 9.01
N THR A 21 2.35 -1.13 8.59
CA THR A 21 2.41 -2.53 8.13
C THR A 21 2.01 -3.49 9.24
N THR A 22 2.51 -3.28 10.46
CA THR A 22 2.16 -4.08 11.63
C THR A 22 0.66 -4.01 11.93
N THR A 23 0.09 -2.81 11.95
CA THR A 23 -1.35 -2.63 12.18
C THR A 23 -2.20 -3.28 11.09
N CYS A 24 -1.82 -3.16 9.82
CA CYS A 24 -2.57 -3.75 8.72
C CYS A 24 -2.50 -5.28 8.71
N SER A 25 -1.35 -5.87 9.04
CA SER A 25 -1.21 -7.33 9.18
C SER A 25 -2.12 -7.86 10.28
N LEU A 26 -2.06 -7.27 11.48
CA LEU A 26 -2.94 -7.65 12.60
C LEU A 26 -4.43 -7.47 12.26
N LEU A 27 -4.79 -6.39 11.58
CA LEU A 27 -6.15 -6.15 11.14
C LEU A 27 -6.62 -7.22 10.14
N SER A 28 -5.77 -7.63 9.20
CA SER A 28 -6.10 -8.69 8.22
C SER A 28 -6.12 -10.10 8.80
N GLU A 29 -5.44 -10.34 9.93
CA GLU A 29 -5.55 -11.59 10.67
C GLU A 29 -6.83 -11.62 11.52
N ALA A 30 -7.14 -10.51 12.19
CA ALA A 30 -8.32 -10.38 13.03
C ALA A 30 -9.63 -10.25 12.24
N THR A 31 -9.56 -9.92 10.95
CA THR A 31 -10.72 -9.70 10.10
C THR A 31 -10.56 -10.41 8.75
N ASN A 32 -11.64 -10.79 8.08
CA ASN A 32 -11.58 -11.34 6.71
C ASN A 32 -11.33 -10.24 5.65
N PHE A 33 -10.37 -9.35 5.88
CA PHE A 33 -9.91 -8.35 4.93
C PHE A 33 -8.60 -8.79 4.29
N ARG A 34 -8.36 -8.34 3.07
CA ARG A 34 -7.09 -8.55 2.37
C ARG A 34 -6.19 -7.35 2.63
N HIS A 35 -5.05 -7.57 3.28
CA HIS A 35 -3.98 -6.58 3.35
C HIS A 35 -3.27 -6.50 1.98
N ILE A 36 -3.07 -5.29 1.49
CA ILE A 36 -2.31 -4.99 0.28
C ILE A 36 -1.29 -3.91 0.63
N ASN A 37 0.00 -4.27 0.59
CA ASN A 37 1.09 -3.31 0.75
C ASN A 37 1.41 -2.68 -0.61
N VAL A 38 1.10 -1.39 -0.75
CA VAL A 38 1.29 -0.67 -2.02
C VAL A 38 2.76 -0.64 -2.44
N GLY A 39 3.69 -0.53 -1.49
CA GLY A 39 5.12 -0.54 -1.78
C GLY A 39 5.60 -1.87 -2.36
N GLU A 40 5.14 -3.00 -1.82
CA GLU A 40 5.47 -4.32 -2.38
C GLU A 40 4.83 -4.52 -3.75
N VAL A 41 3.57 -4.13 -3.93
CA VAL A 41 2.88 -4.21 -5.24
C VAL A 41 3.60 -3.38 -6.29
N ALA A 42 4.09 -2.19 -5.94
CA ALA A 42 4.87 -1.37 -6.84
C ALA A 42 6.21 -2.03 -7.20
N LYS A 43 6.88 -2.70 -6.23
CA LYS A 43 8.11 -3.48 -6.49
C LYS A 43 7.87 -4.63 -7.45
N GLU A 44 6.87 -5.46 -7.16
CA GLU A 44 6.57 -6.66 -7.96
C GLU A 44 6.17 -6.31 -9.40
N LYS A 45 5.45 -5.19 -9.58
CA LYS A 45 4.96 -4.77 -10.90
C LYS A 45 5.91 -3.82 -11.63
N ASN A 46 7.09 -3.53 -11.07
CA ASN A 46 8.01 -2.51 -11.57
C ASN A 46 7.29 -1.17 -11.87
N LEU A 47 6.39 -0.74 -10.99
CA LEU A 47 5.66 0.53 -11.11
C LEU A 47 6.51 1.68 -10.58
N TYR A 48 7.72 1.77 -11.10
CA TYR A 48 8.69 2.79 -10.75
C TYR A 48 9.22 3.43 -12.01
N ASP A 49 9.35 4.75 -11.97
CA ASP A 49 9.93 5.52 -13.07
C ASP A 49 11.45 5.73 -12.87
N GLY A 50 11.97 5.27 -11.72
CA GLY A 50 13.40 5.27 -11.42
C GLY A 50 13.73 4.87 -9.98
N TRP A 51 15.03 4.83 -9.67
CA TRP A 51 15.56 4.71 -8.31
C TRP A 51 16.28 6.02 -7.95
N ASP A 52 15.92 6.61 -6.82
CA ASP A 52 16.63 7.75 -6.26
C ASP A 52 17.78 7.25 -5.36
N GLU A 53 19.01 7.34 -5.85
CA GLU A 53 20.21 6.93 -5.11
C GLU A 53 20.48 7.79 -3.86
N LYS A 54 19.96 9.02 -3.77
CA LYS A 54 20.18 9.88 -2.60
C LYS A 54 19.22 9.54 -1.46
N LEU A 55 18.00 9.16 -1.79
CA LEU A 55 16.95 8.83 -0.82
C LEU A 55 16.80 7.32 -0.59
N GLU A 56 17.58 6.51 -1.33
CA GLU A 56 17.51 5.05 -1.32
C GLU A 56 16.06 4.54 -1.48
N CYS A 57 15.30 5.17 -2.37
CA CYS A 57 13.89 4.87 -2.59
C CYS A 57 13.54 4.83 -4.08
N HIS A 58 12.46 4.11 -4.40
CA HIS A 58 11.93 4.13 -5.75
C HIS A 58 11.08 5.38 -5.99
N VAL A 59 11.28 6.02 -7.15
CA VAL A 59 10.46 7.15 -7.60
C VAL A 59 9.19 6.58 -8.23
N ILE A 60 8.05 6.99 -7.68
CA ILE A 60 6.72 6.67 -8.22
C ILE A 60 6.27 7.89 -8.99
N ASP A 61 5.96 7.73 -10.29
CA ASP A 61 5.34 8.78 -11.07
C ASP A 61 3.86 8.89 -10.67
N GLU A 62 3.45 10.07 -10.18
CA GLU A 62 2.10 10.36 -9.70
C GLU A 62 1.24 11.08 -10.77
N ASP A 63 1.78 11.37 -11.97
CA ASP A 63 1.20 12.32 -12.93
C ASP A 63 0.48 11.71 -14.17
N ALA A 64 0.24 10.39 -14.23
CA ALA A 64 -0.43 9.73 -15.36
C ALA A 64 -1.97 9.57 -15.22
#